data_AF-A0A9Q0S7L8-F1
#
_entry.id   AF-A0A9Q0S7L8-F1
#
_cell.length_a   1.000
_cell.length_b   1.000
_cell.length_c   1.000
_cell.angle_alpha   90.00
_cell.angle_beta   90.00
_cell.angle_gamma   90.00
#
_symmetry.space_group_name_H-M   'P 1'
#
loop_
_entity.id
_entity.type
_entity.pdbx_description
1 polymer ?
#
loop_
_entity_poly.entity_id
_entity_poly.type
_entity_poly.pdbx_seq_one_letter_code
_entity_poly.pdbx_strand_id
1 'polypeptide(L)'
;MNRFVSYAHLNACKHDTAPCPNKCGSQIPRVMMTDHLTFTCNQRRANCEYCKTEFSGQGLEDHTGTCNQEPIYCEAKCGARILRGRMSVHRVKDCAKRLRRCPHCSREFSADTLAAHGATCSRSPLPCPQRCDTGPIPRSDIETHLRDECKALAIPCTFKEAGCRFKGPRNLLESHLEANTAAHLSLMVSLAGRQGQQIQMLKGAVAKLSTNYTGTLLWKVTDWASKMVEAKTKDGLELVSPPFYTSQYGYKLQASMFLNGNGPGEGTHVSVYIKVLPGDYDALLKWPFSHSITFTLFEQGTMNSGGQGGVAESFVPDPSWTNFQRPSHEPDSLGFGFPKFISHEMLTRRSFIKDDTVFLRVKVDPSKIVAV
;
A
#
# COMPACT_ATOMS: atom_id res chain seq x y z
N MET A 1 46.44 61.66 -75.92
CA MET A 1 47.05 60.86 -77.00
C MET A 1 46.08 59.75 -77.38
N ASN A 2 45.24 60.01 -78.38
CA ASN A 2 44.24 59.07 -78.90
C ASN A 2 44.91 57.86 -79.53
N ARG A 3 44.87 56.71 -78.85
CA ARG A 3 45.15 55.42 -79.48
C ARG A 3 43.92 55.04 -80.31
N PHE A 4 43.98 55.35 -81.59
CA PHE A 4 43.13 54.73 -82.61
C PHE A 4 43.37 53.21 -82.57
N VAL A 5 42.57 52.50 -81.79
CA VAL A 5 42.42 51.05 -81.94
C VAL A 5 41.71 50.85 -83.27
N SER A 6 42.41 50.28 -84.25
CA SER A 6 41.83 49.99 -85.55
C SER A 6 40.57 49.13 -85.39
N TYR A 7 39.55 49.40 -86.20
CA TYR A 7 38.33 48.57 -86.29
C TYR A 7 38.67 47.09 -86.58
N ALA A 8 39.85 46.83 -87.16
CA ALA A 8 40.40 45.50 -87.40
C ALA A 8 40.88 44.77 -86.11
N HIS A 9 41.34 45.49 -85.08
CA HIS A 9 41.80 44.87 -83.82
C HIS A 9 40.63 44.47 -82.90
N LEU A 10 39.55 45.28 -82.85
CA LEU A 10 38.32 44.95 -82.12
C LEU A 10 37.71 43.63 -82.62
N ASN A 11 37.70 43.40 -83.94
CA ASN A 11 37.16 42.16 -84.53
C ASN A 11 37.99 40.88 -84.25
N ALA A 12 39.24 41.02 -83.76
CA ALA A 12 40.16 39.91 -83.50
C ALA A 12 40.57 39.76 -82.02
N CYS A 13 40.12 40.67 -81.13
CA CYS A 13 40.49 40.63 -79.73
C CYS A 13 39.67 39.59 -78.97
N LYS A 14 40.34 38.60 -78.38
CA LYS A 14 39.71 37.51 -77.62
C LYS A 14 38.95 37.96 -76.35
N HIS A 15 39.23 39.15 -75.82
CA HIS A 15 38.55 39.72 -74.65
C HIS A 15 37.49 40.76 -75.01
N ASP A 16 37.34 41.09 -76.30
CA ASP A 16 36.28 41.99 -76.77
C ASP A 16 34.90 41.35 -76.55
N THR A 17 33.93 42.15 -76.13
CA THR A 17 32.58 41.67 -75.81
C THR A 17 31.70 41.70 -77.05
N ALA A 18 31.02 40.60 -77.33
CA ALA A 18 30.08 40.49 -78.43
C ALA A 18 28.68 40.13 -77.90
N PRO A 19 27.60 40.58 -78.57
CA PRO A 19 26.25 40.21 -78.19
C PRO A 19 26.05 38.71 -78.39
N CYS A 20 25.35 38.07 -77.44
CA CYS A 20 25.07 36.65 -77.50
C CYS A 20 24.31 36.28 -78.80
N PRO A 21 24.78 35.30 -79.59
CA PRO A 21 24.12 34.84 -80.81
C PRO A 21 22.68 34.34 -80.59
N ASN A 22 22.40 33.77 -79.42
CA ASN A 22 21.06 33.31 -79.03
C ASN A 22 20.13 34.46 -78.58
N LYS A 23 20.56 35.72 -78.74
CA LYS A 23 19.81 36.94 -78.43
C LYS A 23 19.28 36.99 -76.98
N CYS A 24 20.03 36.44 -76.02
CA CYS A 24 19.66 36.49 -74.61
C CYS A 24 19.85 37.87 -73.95
N GLY A 25 20.33 38.87 -74.70
CA GLY A 25 20.53 40.25 -74.25
C GLY A 25 21.89 40.54 -73.60
N SER A 26 22.71 39.52 -73.30
CA SER A 26 24.01 39.68 -72.64
C SER A 26 25.16 39.97 -73.63
N GLN A 27 26.13 40.78 -73.22
CA GLN A 27 27.39 41.06 -73.92
C GLN A 27 28.51 40.24 -73.27
N ILE A 28 29.08 39.28 -73.99
CA ILE A 28 30.00 38.28 -73.42
C ILE A 28 31.37 38.39 -74.11
N PRO A 29 32.50 38.36 -73.36
CA PRO A 29 33.83 38.30 -73.96
C PRO A 29 33.95 37.09 -74.88
N ARG A 30 34.48 37.26 -76.09
CA ARG A 30 34.55 36.20 -77.11
C ARG A 30 35.19 34.90 -76.61
N VAL A 31 36.20 34.98 -75.73
CA VAL A 31 36.84 33.83 -75.09
C VAL A 31 35.91 33.02 -74.19
N MET A 32 34.91 33.65 -73.56
CA MET A 32 33.91 33.00 -72.70
C MET A 32 32.59 32.72 -73.43
N MET A 33 32.48 33.04 -74.73
CA MET A 33 31.25 32.88 -75.49
C MET A 33 30.84 31.41 -75.63
N THR A 34 31.81 30.51 -75.83
CA THR A 34 31.55 29.06 -75.89
C THR A 34 30.99 28.53 -74.57
N ASP A 35 31.61 28.91 -73.45
CA ASP A 35 31.14 28.50 -72.11
C ASP A 35 29.77 29.12 -71.79
N HIS A 36 29.53 30.37 -72.20
CA HIS A 36 28.24 31.01 -72.06
C HIS A 36 27.15 30.27 -72.83
N LEU A 37 27.36 30.01 -74.12
CA LEU A 37 26.39 29.29 -74.95
C LEU A 37 26.13 27.86 -74.45
N THR A 38 27.12 27.24 -73.81
CA THR A 38 27.02 25.86 -73.32
C THR A 38 26.39 25.75 -71.93
N PHE A 39 26.73 26.63 -71.00
CA PHE A 39 26.40 26.44 -69.57
C PHE A 39 25.62 27.58 -68.90
N THR A 40 25.69 28.83 -69.39
CA THR A 40 25.13 29.99 -68.66
C THR A 40 24.14 30.84 -69.43
N CYS A 41 23.97 30.63 -70.74
CA CYS A 41 23.03 31.39 -71.56
C CYS A 41 21.59 30.94 -71.27
N ASN A 42 20.73 31.87 -70.90
CA ASN A 42 19.30 31.61 -70.59
C ASN A 42 18.48 31.23 -71.83
N GLN A 43 18.99 31.48 -73.05
CA GLN A 43 18.36 31.10 -74.32
C GLN A 43 19.09 29.95 -75.02
N ARG A 44 20.01 29.24 -74.33
CA ARG A 44 20.63 28.03 -74.90
C ARG A 44 19.59 26.94 -75.09
N ARG A 45 19.75 26.12 -76.12
CA ARG A 45 18.96 24.89 -76.30
C ARG A 45 19.62 23.79 -75.49
N ALA A 46 18.91 23.25 -74.51
CA ALA A 46 19.40 22.16 -73.67
C ALA A 46 18.30 21.14 -73.44
N ASN A 47 18.65 19.86 -73.44
CA ASN A 47 17.70 18.78 -73.18
C ASN A 47 17.70 18.43 -71.70
N CYS A 48 16.52 18.16 -71.14
CA CYS A 48 16.45 17.56 -69.82
C CYS A 48 17.07 16.17 -69.85
N GLU A 49 17.94 15.88 -68.88
CA GLU A 49 18.62 14.59 -68.79
C GLU A 49 17.66 13.40 -68.62
N TYR A 50 16.47 13.64 -68.06
CA TYR A 50 15.47 12.62 -67.76
C TYR A 50 14.40 12.46 -68.83
N CYS A 51 13.68 13.54 -69.19
CA CYS A 51 12.57 13.44 -70.17
C CYS A 51 13.02 13.66 -71.63
N LYS A 52 14.27 14.07 -71.87
CA LYS A 52 14.87 14.36 -73.17
C LYS A 52 14.20 15.47 -73.99
N THR A 53 13.14 16.08 -73.48
CA THR A 53 12.53 17.28 -74.06
C THR A 53 13.53 18.43 -74.07
N GLU A 54 13.53 19.19 -75.17
CA GLU A 54 14.38 20.35 -75.36
C GLU A 54 13.73 21.61 -74.75
N PHE A 55 14.52 22.39 -74.03
CA PHE A 55 14.11 23.65 -73.39
C PHE A 55 15.12 24.76 -73.69
N SER A 56 14.70 26.01 -73.48
CA SER A 56 15.65 27.12 -73.33
C SER A 56 16.41 27.00 -71.99
N GLY A 57 17.57 27.64 -71.84
CA GLY A 57 18.35 27.63 -70.60
C GLY A 57 17.53 27.99 -69.36
N GLN A 58 16.75 29.07 -69.43
CA GLN A 58 15.82 29.48 -68.38
C GLN A 58 14.71 28.44 -68.16
N GLY A 59 14.13 27.92 -69.25
CA GLY A 59 13.08 26.91 -69.15
C GLY A 59 13.56 25.58 -68.56
N LEU A 60 14.84 25.23 -68.75
CA LEU A 60 15.45 24.05 -68.14
C LEU A 60 15.72 24.26 -66.64
N GLU A 61 16.14 25.47 -66.26
CA GLU A 61 16.28 25.86 -64.85
C GLU A 61 14.93 25.80 -64.13
N ASP A 62 13.86 26.34 -64.73
CA ASP A 62 12.50 26.29 -64.19
C ASP A 62 11.92 24.86 -64.18
N HIS A 63 12.34 24.01 -65.13
CA HIS A 63 11.96 22.60 -65.19
C HIS A 63 12.69 21.71 -64.16
N THR A 64 13.84 22.18 -63.67
CA THR A 64 14.65 21.43 -62.70
C THR A 64 13.87 21.27 -61.40
N GLY A 65 13.73 20.03 -60.93
CA GLY A 65 12.91 19.71 -59.74
C GLY A 65 11.40 19.58 -60.01
N THR A 66 10.91 19.77 -61.24
CA THR A 66 9.50 19.52 -61.63
C THR A 66 9.34 18.42 -62.69
N CYS A 67 10.45 17.88 -63.21
CA CYS A 67 10.42 16.84 -64.23
C CYS A 67 9.71 15.55 -63.77
N ASN A 68 8.67 15.14 -64.49
CA ASN A 68 7.90 13.92 -64.19
C ASN A 68 8.70 12.62 -64.37
N GLN A 69 9.74 12.63 -65.21
CA GLN A 69 10.60 11.47 -65.49
C GLN A 69 11.83 11.41 -64.59
N GLU A 70 12.01 12.38 -63.69
CA GLU A 70 13.09 12.36 -62.72
C GLU A 70 12.82 11.29 -61.64
N PRO A 71 13.75 10.34 -61.39
CA PRO A 71 13.62 9.37 -60.32
C PRO A 71 13.95 9.98 -58.96
N ILE A 72 12.93 10.24 -58.15
CA ILE A 72 13.03 10.81 -56.82
C ILE A 72 12.82 9.74 -55.74
N TYR A 73 13.36 9.96 -54.54
CA TYR A 73 13.10 9.09 -53.40
C TYR A 73 11.66 9.27 -52.90
N CYS A 74 11.06 8.16 -52.45
CA CYS A 74 9.76 8.22 -51.80
C CYS A 74 9.82 9.06 -50.51
N GLU A 75 8.86 9.98 -50.36
CA GLU A 75 8.70 10.84 -49.18
C GLU A 75 8.50 10.05 -47.88
N ALA A 76 7.88 8.86 -47.99
CA ALA A 76 7.69 7.93 -46.88
C ALA A 76 8.95 7.13 -46.51
N LYS A 77 10.11 7.45 -47.12
CA LYS A 77 11.41 6.82 -46.88
C LYS A 77 11.38 5.29 -46.97
N CYS A 78 10.61 4.75 -47.93
CA CYS A 78 10.53 3.31 -48.17
C CYS A 78 11.77 2.73 -48.88
N GLY A 79 12.72 3.58 -49.28
CA GLY A 79 13.95 3.20 -49.98
C GLY A 79 13.84 3.13 -51.51
N ALA A 80 12.64 3.21 -52.08
CA ALA A 80 12.44 3.14 -53.53
C ALA A 80 12.69 4.49 -54.23
N ARG A 81 13.28 4.45 -55.44
CA ARG A 81 13.38 5.57 -56.38
C ARG A 81 12.29 5.45 -57.43
N ILE A 82 11.40 6.43 -57.49
CA ILE A 82 10.19 6.41 -58.33
C ILE A 82 10.17 7.67 -59.20
N LEU A 83 9.71 7.54 -60.44
CA LEU A 83 9.48 8.68 -61.32
C LEU A 83 8.48 9.64 -60.66
N ARG A 84 8.81 10.93 -60.60
CA ARG A 84 7.99 11.97 -59.95
C ARG A 84 6.51 11.90 -60.36
N GLY A 85 6.22 11.70 -61.66
CA GLY A 85 4.84 11.59 -62.17
C GLY A 85 4.07 10.33 -61.71
N ARG A 86 4.76 9.30 -61.21
CA ARG A 86 4.17 8.05 -60.68
C ARG A 86 4.13 7.98 -59.15
N MET A 87 4.60 9.02 -58.45
CA MET A 87 4.66 9.04 -56.98
C MET A 87 3.28 8.86 -56.33
N SER A 88 2.23 9.43 -56.93
CA SER A 88 0.84 9.31 -56.44
C SER A 88 0.35 7.86 -56.45
N VAL A 89 0.61 7.12 -57.53
CA VAL A 89 0.25 5.71 -57.69
C VAL A 89 1.05 4.85 -56.72
N HIS A 90 2.37 5.07 -56.65
CA HIS A 90 3.23 4.37 -55.71
C HIS A 90 2.77 4.56 -54.26
N ARG A 91 2.45 5.80 -53.85
CA ARG A 91 2.01 6.10 -52.47
C ARG A 91 0.78 5.30 -52.04
N VAL A 92 -0.17 5.10 -52.95
CA VAL A 92 -1.45 4.45 -52.64
C VAL A 92 -1.39 2.93 -52.77
N LYS A 93 -0.72 2.42 -53.81
CA LYS A 93 -0.75 0.98 -54.16
C LYS A 93 0.51 0.24 -53.76
N ASP A 94 1.68 0.80 -54.09
CA ASP A 94 2.93 0.02 -54.15
C ASP A 94 3.88 0.29 -52.99
N CYS A 95 3.71 1.40 -52.27
CA CYS A 95 4.59 1.79 -51.18
C CYS A 95 4.45 0.81 -50.01
N ALA A 96 5.56 0.18 -49.61
CA ALA A 96 5.65 -0.70 -48.45
C ALA A 96 5.35 0.04 -47.13
N LYS A 97 5.60 1.35 -47.09
CA LYS A 97 5.35 2.24 -45.95
C LYS A 97 4.01 3.00 -46.06
N ARG A 98 3.11 2.62 -47.00
CA ARG A 98 1.81 3.29 -47.15
C ARG A 98 0.99 3.21 -45.86
N LEU A 99 0.29 4.27 -45.51
CA LEU A 99 -0.56 4.30 -44.33
C LEU A 99 -1.86 3.51 -44.57
N ARG A 100 -2.22 2.69 -43.60
CA ARG A 100 -3.42 1.86 -43.56
C ARG A 100 -4.08 2.00 -42.20
N ARG A 101 -5.41 2.09 -42.19
CA ARG A 101 -6.19 2.10 -40.95
C ARG A 101 -6.33 0.69 -40.42
N CYS A 102 -6.11 0.52 -39.12
CA CYS A 102 -6.42 -0.73 -38.44
C CYS A 102 -7.94 -0.98 -38.45
N PRO A 103 -8.41 -2.17 -38.83
CA PRO A 103 -9.85 -2.47 -38.89
C PRO A 103 -10.53 -2.47 -37.52
N HIS A 104 -9.77 -2.53 -36.42
CA HIS A 104 -10.31 -2.63 -35.06
C HIS A 104 -10.21 -1.32 -34.26
N CYS A 105 -9.12 -0.55 -34.42
CA CYS A 105 -8.90 0.69 -33.67
C CYS A 105 -8.92 1.95 -34.53
N SER A 106 -9.04 1.82 -35.86
CA SER A 106 -9.08 2.92 -36.84
C SER A 106 -7.84 3.84 -36.86
N ARG A 107 -6.82 3.57 -36.04
CA ARG A 107 -5.52 4.28 -36.08
C ARG A 107 -4.73 3.90 -37.34
N GLU A 108 -3.94 4.85 -37.82
CA GLU A 108 -3.14 4.70 -39.04
C GLU A 108 -1.74 4.16 -38.72
N PHE A 109 -1.33 3.13 -39.46
CA PHE A 109 -0.03 2.49 -39.37
C PHE A 109 0.55 2.30 -40.77
N SER A 110 1.87 2.24 -40.89
CA SER A 110 2.49 1.84 -42.16
C SER A 110 2.15 0.38 -42.47
N ALA A 111 1.99 0.03 -43.74
CA ALA A 111 1.50 -1.30 -44.14
C ALA A 111 2.41 -2.44 -43.63
N ASP A 112 3.71 -2.19 -43.50
CA ASP A 112 4.69 -3.11 -42.93
C ASP A 112 4.60 -3.28 -41.40
N THR A 113 4.12 -2.27 -40.66
CA THR A 113 3.98 -2.32 -39.19
C THR A 113 2.57 -2.72 -38.74
N LEU A 114 1.58 -2.66 -39.62
CA LEU A 114 0.17 -2.97 -39.31
C LEU A 114 -0.02 -4.41 -38.80
N ALA A 115 0.73 -5.38 -39.34
CA ALA A 115 0.68 -6.77 -38.87
C ALA A 115 1.16 -6.90 -37.42
N ALA A 116 2.28 -6.22 -37.07
CA ALA A 116 2.80 -6.19 -35.71
C ALA A 116 1.85 -5.47 -34.74
N HIS A 117 1.19 -4.40 -35.20
CA HIS A 117 0.13 -3.75 -34.43
C HIS A 117 -1.06 -4.69 -34.18
N GLY A 118 -1.51 -5.46 -35.18
CA GLY A 118 -2.63 -6.40 -35.04
C GLY A 118 -2.45 -7.39 -33.88
N ALA A 119 -1.23 -7.89 -33.70
CA ALA A 119 -0.88 -8.78 -32.59
C ALA A 119 -1.06 -8.14 -31.20
N THR A 120 -0.99 -6.81 -31.10
CA THR A 120 -1.07 -6.05 -29.83
C THR A 120 -2.25 -5.08 -29.75
N CYS A 121 -3.08 -5.01 -30.79
CA CYS A 121 -4.19 -4.07 -30.89
C CYS A 121 -5.21 -4.29 -29.77
N SER A 122 -5.42 -3.28 -28.91
CA SER A 122 -6.33 -3.37 -27.76
C SER A 122 -7.79 -3.65 -28.14
N ARG A 123 -8.23 -3.20 -29.33
CA ARG A 123 -9.59 -3.43 -29.83
C ARG A 123 -9.74 -4.68 -30.68
N SER A 124 -8.65 -5.42 -30.90
CA SER A 124 -8.75 -6.69 -31.64
C SER A 124 -9.63 -7.66 -30.86
N PRO A 125 -10.65 -8.25 -31.49
CA PRO A 125 -11.48 -9.25 -30.84
C PRO A 125 -10.66 -10.53 -30.63
N LEU A 126 -10.78 -11.10 -29.43
CA LEU A 126 -10.18 -12.38 -29.04
C LEU A 126 -11.28 -13.33 -28.57
N PRO A 127 -11.17 -14.64 -28.87
CA PRO A 127 -12.04 -15.63 -28.24
C PRO A 127 -11.76 -15.68 -26.74
N CYS A 128 -12.80 -15.91 -25.94
CA CYS A 128 -12.62 -16.09 -24.50
C CYS A 128 -11.73 -17.32 -24.22
N PRO A 129 -10.69 -17.21 -23.37
CA PRO A 129 -9.83 -18.35 -22.99
C PRO A 129 -10.59 -19.51 -22.34
N GLN A 130 -11.71 -19.21 -21.67
CA GLN A 130 -12.61 -20.19 -21.05
C GLN A 130 -13.67 -20.71 -22.03
N ARG A 131 -13.64 -20.28 -23.30
CA ARG A 131 -14.54 -20.71 -24.39
C ARG A 131 -16.02 -20.53 -24.05
N CYS A 132 -16.39 -19.39 -23.46
CA CYS A 132 -17.79 -19.05 -23.20
C CYS A 132 -18.53 -18.59 -24.47
N ASP A 133 -19.87 -18.59 -24.42
CA ASP A 133 -20.74 -18.29 -25.56
C ASP A 133 -20.90 -16.79 -25.89
N THR A 134 -20.31 -15.88 -25.12
CA THR A 134 -20.42 -14.41 -25.33
C THR A 134 -19.83 -13.93 -26.66
N GLY A 135 -19.07 -14.77 -27.37
CA GLY A 135 -18.45 -14.44 -28.65
C GLY A 135 -17.10 -13.73 -28.49
N PRO A 136 -16.58 -13.10 -29.56
CA PRO A 136 -15.28 -12.42 -29.54
C PRO A 136 -15.31 -11.13 -28.72
N ILE A 137 -14.33 -10.97 -27.82
CA ILE A 137 -14.25 -9.89 -26.84
C ILE A 137 -13.03 -9.02 -27.16
N PRO A 138 -13.10 -7.68 -27.13
CA PRO A 138 -11.94 -6.83 -27.31
C PRO A 138 -10.81 -7.20 -26.33
N ARG A 139 -9.55 -7.19 -26.82
CA ARG A 139 -8.38 -7.50 -25.98
C ARG A 139 -8.31 -6.65 -24.70
N SER A 140 -8.73 -5.39 -24.73
CA SER A 140 -8.78 -4.53 -23.54
C SER A 140 -9.77 -5.01 -22.47
N ASP A 141 -10.83 -5.71 -22.88
CA ASP A 141 -11.99 -6.01 -22.04
C ASP A 141 -11.98 -7.48 -21.59
N ILE A 142 -10.96 -8.25 -21.99
CA ILE A 142 -10.89 -9.68 -21.67
C ILE A 142 -10.72 -9.92 -20.17
N GLU A 143 -9.98 -9.05 -19.48
CA GLU A 143 -9.72 -9.20 -18.04
C GLU A 143 -10.98 -8.91 -17.22
N THR A 144 -11.70 -7.84 -17.55
CA THR A 144 -12.98 -7.48 -16.91
C THR A 144 -14.03 -8.54 -17.20
N HIS A 145 -14.12 -9.02 -18.45
CA HIS A 145 -15.01 -10.13 -18.78
C HIS A 145 -14.72 -11.37 -17.92
N LEU A 146 -13.46 -11.83 -17.83
CA LEU A 146 -13.12 -13.00 -17.01
C LEU A 146 -13.51 -12.78 -15.54
N ARG A 147 -13.19 -11.62 -14.99
CA ARG A 147 -13.45 -11.29 -13.60
C ARG A 147 -14.94 -11.24 -13.26
N ASP A 148 -15.76 -10.59 -14.08
CA ASP A 148 -17.10 -10.18 -13.67
C ASP A 148 -18.22 -10.87 -14.45
N GLU A 149 -17.98 -11.28 -15.70
CA GLU A 149 -19.05 -11.72 -16.61
C GLU A 149 -18.93 -13.18 -17.07
N CYS A 150 -17.73 -13.74 -17.11
CA CYS A 150 -17.46 -15.03 -17.72
C CYS A 150 -18.12 -16.18 -16.96
N LYS A 151 -19.25 -16.67 -17.49
CA LYS A 151 -20.01 -17.80 -16.95
C LYS A 151 -19.21 -19.10 -16.91
N ALA A 152 -18.30 -19.29 -17.86
CA ALA A 152 -17.49 -20.49 -17.98
C ALA A 152 -16.25 -20.48 -17.05
N LEU A 153 -15.90 -19.35 -16.44
CA LEU A 153 -14.74 -19.26 -15.57
C LEU A 153 -14.94 -20.16 -14.34
N ALA A 154 -13.98 -21.08 -14.13
CA ALA A 154 -13.99 -21.97 -12.98
C ALA A 154 -13.61 -21.23 -11.69
N ILE A 155 -14.58 -20.97 -10.84
CA ILE A 155 -14.42 -20.27 -9.56
C ILE A 155 -14.64 -21.22 -8.36
N PRO A 156 -13.91 -21.03 -7.25
CA PRO A 156 -14.18 -21.78 -6.02
C PRO A 156 -15.48 -21.31 -5.35
N CYS A 157 -16.08 -22.18 -4.55
CA CYS A 157 -17.21 -21.81 -3.70
C CYS A 157 -16.81 -20.76 -2.64
N THR A 158 -17.74 -19.88 -2.27
CA THR A 158 -17.57 -18.87 -1.22
C THR A 158 -17.28 -19.48 0.16
N PHE A 159 -17.72 -20.71 0.40
CA PHE A 159 -17.44 -21.47 1.63
C PHE A 159 -16.12 -22.26 1.59
N LYS A 160 -15.20 -21.96 0.66
CA LYS A 160 -13.90 -22.66 0.54
C LYS A 160 -13.10 -22.63 1.85
N GLU A 161 -13.05 -21.49 2.53
CA GLU A 161 -12.31 -21.33 3.80
C GLU A 161 -12.96 -22.11 4.95
N ALA A 162 -14.28 -22.27 4.91
CA ALA A 162 -15.01 -23.13 5.84
C ALA A 162 -14.80 -24.63 5.55
N GLY A 163 -14.34 -24.99 4.34
CA GLY A 163 -13.96 -26.36 3.96
C GLY A 163 -14.65 -26.91 2.72
N CYS A 164 -15.47 -26.10 2.02
CA CYS A 164 -16.11 -26.55 0.78
C CYS A 164 -15.07 -26.77 -0.33
N ARG A 165 -15.16 -27.89 -1.05
CA ARG A 165 -14.21 -28.28 -2.10
C ARG A 165 -14.68 -27.97 -3.51
N PHE A 166 -15.87 -27.39 -3.66
CA PHE A 166 -16.42 -27.09 -4.97
C PHE A 166 -15.57 -26.03 -5.69
N LYS A 167 -15.21 -26.35 -6.93
CA LYS A 167 -14.62 -25.45 -7.91
C LYS A 167 -15.22 -25.81 -9.27
N GLY A 168 -15.91 -24.87 -9.88
CA GLY A 168 -16.62 -25.12 -11.12
C GLY A 168 -17.00 -23.83 -11.86
N PRO A 169 -17.57 -23.94 -13.06
CA PRO A 169 -18.05 -22.79 -13.83
C PRO A 169 -18.96 -21.87 -13.01
N ARG A 170 -18.80 -20.56 -13.15
CA ARG A 170 -19.58 -19.54 -12.44
C ARG A 170 -21.09 -19.74 -12.56
N ASN A 171 -21.59 -20.17 -13.72
CA ASN A 171 -23.02 -20.44 -13.92
C ASN A 171 -23.56 -21.63 -13.11
N LEU A 172 -22.70 -22.52 -12.61
CA LEU A 172 -23.09 -23.65 -11.75
C LEU A 172 -22.94 -23.32 -10.26
N LEU A 173 -22.37 -22.17 -9.91
CA LEU A 173 -22.15 -21.80 -8.51
C LEU A 173 -23.47 -21.60 -7.77
N GLU A 174 -24.45 -20.95 -8.39
CA GLU A 174 -25.75 -20.67 -7.77
C GLU A 174 -26.49 -21.96 -7.41
N SER A 175 -26.64 -22.88 -8.36
CA SER A 175 -27.26 -24.19 -8.11
C SER A 175 -26.48 -25.03 -7.10
N HIS A 176 -25.14 -24.96 -7.09
CA HIS A 176 -24.32 -25.57 -6.06
C HIS A 176 -24.63 -25.00 -4.67
N LEU A 177 -24.71 -23.67 -4.53
CA LEU A 177 -24.98 -23.00 -3.26
C LEU A 177 -26.34 -23.41 -2.70
N GLU A 178 -27.37 -23.41 -3.54
CA GLU A 178 -28.73 -23.82 -3.16
C GLU A 178 -28.78 -25.29 -2.73
N ALA A 179 -28.28 -26.20 -3.58
CA ALA A 179 -28.32 -27.64 -3.33
C ALA A 179 -27.49 -28.07 -2.11
N ASN A 180 -26.49 -27.28 -1.71
CA ASN A 180 -25.57 -27.62 -0.62
C ASN A 180 -25.72 -26.72 0.62
N THR A 181 -26.83 -25.98 0.74
CA THR A 181 -27.07 -25.06 1.86
C THR A 181 -26.88 -25.71 3.23
N ALA A 182 -27.44 -26.92 3.45
CA ALA A 182 -27.32 -27.63 4.72
C ALA A 182 -25.86 -28.03 5.04
N ALA A 183 -25.11 -28.47 4.02
CA ALA A 183 -23.69 -28.80 4.17
C ALA A 183 -22.86 -27.54 4.49
N HIS A 184 -23.13 -26.43 3.81
CA HIS A 184 -22.47 -25.15 4.10
C HIS A 184 -22.77 -24.65 5.52
N LEU A 185 -24.01 -24.76 5.99
CA LEU A 185 -24.35 -24.42 7.39
C LEU A 185 -23.59 -25.30 8.39
N SER A 186 -23.47 -26.60 8.14
CA SER A 186 -22.68 -27.50 8.99
C SER A 186 -21.18 -27.12 9.02
N LEU A 187 -20.60 -26.73 7.88
CA LEU A 187 -19.24 -26.22 7.82
C LEU A 187 -19.08 -24.92 8.63
N MET A 188 -20.06 -24.02 8.57
CA MET A 188 -20.04 -22.76 9.33
C MET A 188 -20.14 -22.99 10.84
N VAL A 189 -21.02 -23.90 11.28
CA VAL A 189 -21.11 -24.28 12.71
C VAL A 189 -19.78 -24.89 13.19
N SER A 190 -19.18 -25.76 12.38
CA SER A 190 -17.89 -26.38 12.70
C SER A 190 -16.75 -25.35 12.74
N LEU A 191 -16.74 -24.40 11.82
CA LEU A 191 -15.77 -23.30 11.81
C LEU A 191 -15.92 -22.42 13.04
N ALA A 192 -17.16 -22.00 13.36
CA ALA A 192 -17.45 -21.19 14.55
C ALA A 192 -17.04 -21.90 15.85
N GLY A 193 -17.30 -23.21 15.96
CA GLY A 193 -16.86 -24.02 17.10
C GLY A 193 -15.33 -24.05 17.25
N ARG A 194 -14.60 -24.29 16.16
CA ARG A 194 -13.12 -24.27 16.17
C ARG A 194 -12.55 -22.89 16.51
N GLN A 195 -13.13 -21.83 15.94
CA GLN A 195 -12.74 -20.45 16.26
C GLN A 195 -13.00 -20.13 17.73
N GLY A 196 -14.15 -20.55 18.28
CA GLY A 196 -14.46 -20.42 19.70
C GLY A 196 -13.40 -21.09 20.59
N GLN A 197 -13.00 -22.31 20.27
CA GLN A 197 -11.93 -23.02 20.98
C GLN A 197 -10.58 -22.28 20.89
N GLN A 198 -10.20 -21.82 19.70
CA GLN A 198 -8.95 -21.06 19.50
C GLN A 198 -8.95 -19.75 20.30
N ILE A 199 -10.07 -19.02 20.32
CA ILE A 199 -10.22 -17.79 21.11
C ILE A 199 -10.05 -18.10 22.60
N GLN A 200 -10.64 -19.19 23.11
CA GLN A 200 -10.47 -19.57 24.51
C GLN A 200 -9.02 -19.93 24.84
N MET A 201 -8.33 -20.66 23.95
CA MET A 201 -6.91 -20.96 24.11
C MET A 201 -6.06 -19.69 24.14
N LEU A 202 -6.32 -18.75 23.23
CA LEU A 202 -5.60 -17.47 23.17
C LEU A 202 -5.86 -16.62 24.42
N LYS A 203 -7.11 -16.55 24.89
CA LYS A 203 -7.45 -15.88 26.17
C LYS A 203 -6.65 -16.48 27.33
N GLY A 204 -6.56 -17.81 27.40
CA GLY A 204 -5.76 -18.50 28.41
C GLY A 204 -4.26 -18.19 28.30
N ALA A 205 -3.71 -18.16 27.08
CA ALA A 205 -2.31 -17.82 26.85
C ALA A 205 -1.99 -16.36 27.23
N VAL A 206 -2.86 -15.42 26.85
CA VAL A 206 -2.74 -14.00 27.23
C VAL A 206 -2.80 -13.84 28.75
N ALA A 207 -3.76 -14.49 29.41
CA ALA A 207 -3.87 -14.44 30.88
C ALA A 207 -2.59 -14.93 31.58
N LYS A 208 -2.00 -16.04 31.09
CA LYS A 208 -0.71 -16.54 31.59
C LYS A 208 0.43 -15.55 31.35
N LEU A 209 0.51 -14.96 30.16
CA LEU A 209 1.55 -13.96 29.85
C LEU A 209 1.41 -12.67 30.64
N SER A 210 0.19 -12.26 30.99
CA SER A 210 -0.07 -11.09 31.84
C SER A 210 0.15 -11.35 33.32
N THR A 211 0.44 -12.59 33.72
CA THR A 211 0.64 -12.92 35.13
C THR A 211 1.94 -12.30 35.63
N ASN A 212 1.86 -11.56 36.72
CA ASN A 212 3.01 -10.89 37.33
C ASN A 212 3.69 -11.82 38.33
N TYR A 213 5.00 -12.04 38.18
CA TYR A 213 5.81 -12.93 39.04
C TYR A 213 6.91 -12.20 39.82
N THR A 214 6.84 -10.87 39.90
CA THR A 214 7.92 -10.05 40.48
C THR A 214 7.82 -9.88 42.00
N GLY A 215 6.74 -10.36 42.61
CA GLY A 215 6.39 -10.04 44.00
C GLY A 215 6.01 -8.59 44.25
N THR A 216 5.89 -7.77 43.20
CA THR A 216 5.40 -6.39 43.29
C THR A 216 4.25 -6.18 42.30
N LEU A 217 3.04 -6.03 42.81
CA LEU A 217 1.88 -5.58 42.02
C LEU A 217 1.86 -4.05 41.99
N LEU A 218 1.74 -3.46 40.80
CA LEU A 218 1.35 -2.06 40.62
C LEU A 218 -0.04 -2.03 39.98
N TRP A 219 -1.06 -1.75 40.79
CA TRP A 219 -2.44 -1.74 40.38
C TRP A 219 -2.89 -0.32 40.02
N LYS A 220 -3.18 -0.11 38.73
CA LYS A 220 -3.80 1.11 38.21
C LYS A 220 -5.32 0.97 38.28
N VAL A 221 -5.97 1.83 39.04
CA VAL A 221 -7.43 1.89 39.17
C VAL A 221 -7.91 3.11 38.41
N THR A 222 -8.55 2.88 37.26
CA THR A 222 -9.15 3.92 36.41
C THR A 222 -10.60 4.18 36.77
N ASP A 223 -11.21 5.19 36.15
CA ASP A 223 -12.65 5.49 36.27
C ASP A 223 -13.06 5.73 37.73
N TRP A 224 -12.17 6.37 38.49
CA TRP A 224 -12.28 6.53 39.94
C TRP A 224 -13.57 7.20 40.36
N ALA A 225 -13.94 8.29 39.70
CA ALA A 225 -15.15 9.05 40.01
C ALA A 225 -16.41 8.19 39.90
N SER A 226 -16.55 7.42 38.81
CA SER A 226 -17.68 6.53 38.60
C SER A 226 -17.71 5.40 39.63
N LYS A 227 -16.58 4.73 39.88
CA LYS A 227 -16.48 3.65 40.87
C LYS A 227 -16.71 4.12 42.30
N MET A 228 -16.34 5.36 42.63
CA MET A 228 -16.59 5.94 43.95
C MET A 228 -18.09 6.22 44.16
N VAL A 229 -18.80 6.68 43.12
CA VAL A 229 -20.27 6.82 43.17
C VAL A 229 -20.92 5.47 43.40
N GLU A 230 -20.49 4.44 42.66
CA GLU A 230 -20.99 3.08 42.84
C GLU A 230 -20.70 2.53 44.24
N ALA A 231 -19.49 2.75 44.77
CA ALA A 231 -19.10 2.31 46.11
C ALA A 231 -19.89 2.99 47.24
N LYS A 232 -20.47 4.17 46.99
CA LYS A 232 -21.35 4.87 47.94
C LYS A 232 -22.79 4.40 47.89
N THR A 233 -23.24 3.89 46.75
CA THR A 233 -24.63 3.45 46.55
C THR A 233 -24.81 1.97 46.80
N LYS A 234 -23.80 1.15 46.48
CA LYS A 234 -23.81 -0.29 46.66
C LYS A 234 -22.99 -0.66 47.88
N ASP A 235 -23.66 -1.27 48.85
CA ASP A 235 -23.02 -1.79 50.05
C ASP A 235 -22.00 -2.89 49.70
N GLY A 236 -20.85 -2.87 50.37
CA GLY A 236 -19.79 -3.87 50.21
C GLY A 236 -19.14 -3.96 48.82
N LEU A 237 -19.11 -2.89 48.01
CA LEU A 237 -18.45 -2.93 46.70
C LEU A 237 -16.92 -3.11 46.84
N GLU A 238 -16.47 -4.36 46.63
CA GLU A 238 -15.06 -4.74 46.61
C GLU A 238 -14.49 -4.65 45.19
N LEU A 239 -13.46 -3.84 45.00
CA LEU A 239 -12.63 -3.88 43.79
C LEU A 239 -11.52 -4.90 43.98
N VAL A 240 -11.30 -5.75 42.98
CA VAL A 240 -10.33 -6.84 43.05
C VAL A 240 -9.27 -6.67 41.97
N SER A 241 -8.00 -6.79 42.36
CA SER A 241 -6.86 -6.73 41.44
C SER A 241 -6.67 -8.03 40.65
N PRO A 242 -5.95 -8.00 39.51
CA PRO A 242 -5.43 -9.22 38.91
C PRO A 242 -4.55 -9.99 39.92
N PRO A 243 -4.65 -11.33 39.97
CA PRO A 243 -3.76 -12.11 40.82
C PRO A 243 -2.30 -11.96 40.38
N PHE A 244 -1.39 -12.03 41.33
CA PHE A 244 0.05 -11.98 41.08
C PHE A 244 0.78 -12.98 41.97
N TYR A 245 1.96 -13.40 41.54
CA TYR A 245 2.81 -14.30 42.28
C TYR A 245 3.96 -13.55 42.96
N THR A 246 4.36 -14.05 44.14
CA THR A 246 5.50 -13.51 44.88
C THR A 246 6.84 -13.74 44.19
N SER A 247 6.93 -14.77 43.34
CA SER A 247 8.07 -15.12 42.49
C SER A 247 7.60 -16.06 41.37
N GLN A 248 8.47 -16.46 40.43
CA GLN A 248 8.15 -17.40 39.33
C GLN A 248 7.42 -18.67 39.80
N TYR A 249 7.76 -19.17 40.99
CA TYR A 249 7.22 -20.37 41.61
C TYR A 249 6.70 -20.12 43.03
N GLY A 250 6.27 -18.89 43.30
CA GLY A 250 5.92 -18.39 44.63
C GLY A 250 4.44 -18.55 44.99
N TYR A 251 4.02 -17.84 46.04
CA TYR A 251 2.63 -17.80 46.48
C TYR A 251 1.80 -16.94 45.53
N LYS A 252 0.56 -17.34 45.29
CA LYS A 252 -0.41 -16.55 44.53
C LYS A 252 -1.17 -15.63 45.48
N LEU A 253 -1.19 -14.34 45.20
CA LEU A 253 -1.85 -13.33 46.00
C LEU A 253 -2.82 -12.51 45.15
N GLN A 254 -3.82 -11.93 45.82
CA GLN A 254 -4.76 -10.99 45.20
C GLN A 254 -5.12 -9.89 46.17
N ALA A 255 -4.93 -8.65 45.74
CA ALA A 255 -5.29 -7.47 46.53
C ALA A 255 -6.72 -7.03 46.22
N SER A 256 -7.38 -6.44 47.21
CA SER A 256 -8.67 -5.79 47.04
C SER A 256 -8.75 -4.44 47.73
N MET A 257 -9.72 -3.63 47.31
CA MET A 257 -9.90 -2.26 47.78
C MET A 257 -11.39 -1.90 47.85
N PHE A 258 -11.78 -1.25 48.94
CA PHE A 258 -13.10 -0.65 49.11
C PHE A 258 -12.95 0.87 49.04
N LEU A 259 -13.46 1.48 47.97
CA LEU A 259 -13.28 2.91 47.74
C LEU A 259 -13.98 3.76 48.81
N ASN A 260 -15.20 3.37 49.17
CA ASN A 260 -15.96 4.00 50.23
C ASN A 260 -15.71 3.34 51.60
N GLY A 261 -14.65 2.53 51.70
CA GLY A 261 -14.25 1.83 52.91
C GLY A 261 -15.17 0.69 53.30
N ASN A 262 -14.75 -0.06 54.31
CA ASN A 262 -15.55 -1.11 54.95
C ASN A 262 -15.25 -1.18 56.45
N GLY A 263 -16.17 -1.77 57.21
CA GLY A 263 -16.02 -1.96 58.66
C GLY A 263 -15.68 -0.64 59.37
N PRO A 264 -14.60 -0.57 60.18
CA PRO A 264 -14.26 0.66 60.89
C PRO A 264 -13.97 1.89 60.01
N GLY A 265 -13.62 1.70 58.72
CA GLY A 265 -13.30 2.78 57.79
C GLY A 265 -14.44 3.16 56.84
N GLU A 266 -15.59 2.52 56.96
CA GLU A 266 -16.74 2.73 56.08
C GLU A 266 -17.17 4.19 56.05
N GLY A 267 -17.47 4.69 54.85
CA GLY A 267 -17.88 6.06 54.56
C GLY A 267 -16.82 7.15 54.77
N THR A 268 -15.62 6.81 55.27
CA THR A 268 -14.62 7.81 55.69
C THR A 268 -13.22 7.57 55.14
N HIS A 269 -12.88 6.33 54.83
CA HIS A 269 -11.56 5.92 54.36
C HIS A 269 -11.67 5.05 53.11
N VAL A 270 -10.57 4.94 52.38
CA VAL A 270 -10.34 3.81 51.48
C VAL A 270 -9.75 2.68 52.33
N SER A 271 -10.20 1.46 52.09
CA SER A 271 -9.72 0.25 52.76
C SER A 271 -9.02 -0.67 51.77
N VAL A 272 -7.94 -1.35 52.18
CA VAL A 272 -7.17 -2.26 51.32
C VAL A 272 -6.89 -3.59 52.01
N TYR A 273 -6.94 -4.69 51.25
CA TYR A 273 -6.76 -6.05 51.74
C TYR A 273 -5.93 -6.91 50.79
N ILE A 274 -5.41 -8.02 51.31
CA ILE A 274 -4.71 -9.05 50.54
C ILE A 274 -5.23 -10.43 50.94
N LYS A 275 -5.41 -11.31 49.94
CA LYS A 275 -5.72 -12.73 50.12
C LYS A 275 -4.59 -13.57 49.56
N VAL A 276 -4.34 -14.72 50.20
CA VAL A 276 -3.56 -15.82 49.61
C VAL A 276 -4.54 -16.71 48.85
N LEU A 277 -4.26 -16.94 47.57
CA LEU A 277 -5.08 -17.78 46.69
C LEU A 277 -4.40 -19.14 46.46
N PRO A 278 -5.15 -20.21 46.13
CA PRO A 278 -4.57 -21.45 45.64
C PRO A 278 -3.64 -21.21 44.45
N GLY A 279 -2.38 -21.57 44.63
CA GLY A 279 -1.31 -21.45 43.65
C GLY A 279 -0.87 -22.81 43.11
N ASP A 280 -0.32 -22.80 41.89
CA ASP A 280 0.16 -24.03 41.23
C ASP A 280 1.32 -24.70 41.97
N TYR A 281 2.02 -23.96 42.84
CA TYR A 281 3.24 -24.38 43.52
C TYR A 281 3.06 -24.58 45.04
N ASP A 282 1.84 -24.49 45.56
CA ASP A 282 1.57 -24.48 47.01
C ASP A 282 2.12 -25.70 47.75
N ALA A 283 2.24 -26.85 47.09
CA ALA A 283 2.81 -28.08 47.65
C ALA A 283 4.33 -27.98 47.92
N LEU A 284 5.02 -27.05 47.27
CA LEU A 284 6.48 -26.85 47.39
C LEU A 284 6.83 -25.70 48.35
N LEU A 285 5.83 -24.89 48.73
CA LEU A 285 6.01 -23.68 49.51
C LEU A 285 5.91 -23.96 51.02
N LYS A 286 6.57 -23.12 51.82
CA LYS A 286 6.47 -23.16 53.28
C LYS A 286 5.13 -22.58 53.74
N TRP A 287 4.54 -23.14 54.78
CA TRP A 287 3.28 -22.65 55.34
C TRP A 287 3.38 -22.58 56.87
N PRO A 288 2.70 -21.60 57.53
CA PRO A 288 1.88 -20.54 56.92
C PRO A 288 2.70 -19.48 56.16
N PHE A 289 2.03 -18.69 55.31
CA PHE A 289 2.66 -17.58 54.59
C PHE A 289 3.20 -16.55 55.58
N SER A 290 4.48 -16.17 55.46
CA SER A 290 5.19 -15.35 56.47
C SER A 290 5.96 -14.16 55.90
N HIS A 291 5.86 -13.87 54.60
CA HIS A 291 6.57 -12.74 53.98
C HIS A 291 5.90 -11.41 54.34
N SER A 292 6.71 -10.38 54.59
CA SER A 292 6.19 -9.03 54.83
C SER A 292 5.48 -8.49 53.59
N ILE A 293 4.34 -7.83 53.81
CA ILE A 293 3.54 -7.18 52.78
C ILE A 293 3.47 -5.69 53.06
N THR A 294 3.73 -4.87 52.04
CA THR A 294 3.62 -3.42 52.08
C THR A 294 2.63 -2.94 51.03
N PHE A 295 1.60 -2.22 51.46
CA PHE A 295 0.75 -1.41 50.59
C PHE A 295 1.34 -0.01 50.44
N THR A 296 1.25 0.59 49.26
CA THR A 296 1.64 1.98 49.02
C THR A 296 0.68 2.64 48.05
N LEU A 297 -0.03 3.68 48.48
CA LEU A 297 -0.78 4.56 47.59
C LEU A 297 0.11 5.71 47.15
N PHE A 298 0.30 5.90 45.85
CA PHE A 298 1.18 6.94 45.34
C PHE A 298 0.52 8.30 45.26
N GLU A 299 1.22 9.33 45.73
CA GLU A 299 0.90 10.72 45.44
C GLU A 299 1.51 11.11 44.08
N GLN A 300 0.66 11.39 43.09
CA GLN A 300 1.04 11.57 41.70
C GLN A 300 1.58 12.98 41.42
N GLY A 301 2.65 13.09 40.62
CA GLY A 301 3.23 14.38 40.22
C GLY A 301 4.34 14.92 41.13
N THR A 302 4.75 14.19 42.18
CA THR A 302 5.79 14.58 43.14
C THR A 302 7.22 14.16 42.74
N MET A 303 7.43 13.65 41.51
CA MET A 303 8.71 13.07 41.07
C MET A 303 9.92 14.01 41.14
N ASN A 304 9.72 15.33 41.26
CA ASN A 304 10.83 16.30 41.30
C ASN A 304 11.56 16.37 42.66
N SER A 305 11.09 15.69 43.71
CA SER A 305 11.62 15.83 45.08
C SER A 305 12.34 14.59 45.64
N GLY A 306 12.76 13.64 44.80
CA GLY A 306 13.66 12.54 45.20
C GLY A 306 13.04 11.43 46.08
N GLY A 307 11.76 11.53 46.45
CA GLY A 307 11.00 10.46 47.11
C GLY A 307 9.74 10.11 46.31
N GLN A 308 9.41 8.82 46.21
CA GLN A 308 8.05 8.42 45.83
C GLN A 308 7.12 8.81 46.99
N GLY A 309 6.54 10.01 46.93
CA GLY A 309 5.53 10.46 47.90
C GLY A 309 4.33 9.53 47.92
N GLY A 310 3.74 9.31 49.10
CA GLY A 310 2.59 8.43 49.25
C GLY A 310 2.27 8.04 50.69
N VAL A 311 1.22 7.25 50.86
CA VAL A 311 0.85 6.60 52.13
C VAL A 311 1.21 5.12 52.03
N ALA A 312 1.94 4.60 53.01
CA ALA A 312 2.34 3.20 53.03
C ALA A 312 2.06 2.56 54.40
N GLU A 313 1.50 1.36 54.37
CA GLU A 313 1.27 0.53 55.54
C GLU A 313 1.85 -0.85 55.29
N SER A 314 2.47 -1.44 56.31
CA SER A 314 3.14 -2.73 56.20
C SER A 314 2.82 -3.62 57.38
N PHE A 315 2.82 -4.92 57.16
CA PHE A 315 2.72 -5.90 58.23
C PHE A 315 3.56 -7.14 57.89
N VAL A 316 3.79 -7.96 58.90
CA VAL A 316 4.31 -9.32 58.74
C VAL A 316 3.22 -10.27 59.23
N PRO A 317 2.78 -11.23 58.42
CA PRO A 317 1.76 -12.20 58.83
C PRO A 317 2.18 -12.95 60.10
N ASP A 318 1.31 -12.99 61.10
CA ASP A 318 1.49 -13.87 62.25
C ASP A 318 1.10 -15.31 61.89
N PRO A 319 1.89 -16.34 62.29
CA PRO A 319 1.58 -17.73 61.99
C PRO A 319 0.23 -18.25 62.49
N SER A 320 -0.35 -17.60 63.52
CA SER A 320 -1.68 -17.94 64.06
C SER A 320 -2.84 -17.43 63.19
N TRP A 321 -2.58 -16.53 62.25
CA TRP A 321 -3.64 -15.94 61.42
C TRP A 321 -4.15 -16.93 60.37
N THR A 322 -5.46 -17.16 60.39
CA THR A 322 -6.14 -18.11 59.48
C THR A 322 -6.06 -17.70 58.01
N ASN A 323 -6.06 -16.38 57.73
CA ASN A 323 -5.96 -15.81 56.38
C ASN A 323 -4.67 -16.16 55.63
N PHE A 324 -3.65 -16.64 56.33
CA PHE A 324 -2.32 -16.93 55.78
C PHE A 324 -1.93 -18.42 55.88
N GLN A 325 -2.88 -19.27 56.26
CA GLN A 325 -2.73 -20.73 56.15
C GLN A 325 -2.80 -21.17 54.68
N ARG A 326 -2.36 -22.40 54.42
CA ARG A 326 -2.41 -22.98 53.07
C ARG A 326 -3.86 -23.04 52.56
N PRO A 327 -4.22 -22.35 51.47
CA PRO A 327 -5.58 -22.39 50.93
C PRO A 327 -5.81 -23.72 50.18
N SER A 328 -6.97 -24.33 50.39
CA SER A 328 -7.45 -25.47 49.58
C SER A 328 -8.39 -25.03 48.45
N HIS A 329 -9.11 -23.93 48.67
CA HIS A 329 -10.02 -23.29 47.72
C HIS A 329 -9.84 -21.76 47.81
N GLU A 330 -10.43 -21.03 46.87
CA GLU A 330 -10.45 -19.57 46.97
C GLU A 330 -11.18 -19.14 48.26
N PRO A 331 -10.59 -18.26 49.10
CA PRO A 331 -11.20 -17.89 50.36
C PRO A 331 -12.47 -17.04 50.18
N ASP A 332 -13.60 -17.52 50.70
CA ASP A 332 -14.87 -16.78 50.76
C ASP A 332 -14.79 -15.57 51.72
N SER A 333 -13.93 -15.64 52.75
CA SER A 333 -13.73 -14.55 53.70
C SER A 333 -12.91 -13.41 53.10
N LEU A 334 -13.12 -12.21 53.62
CA LEU A 334 -12.27 -11.06 53.32
C LEU A 334 -10.81 -11.36 53.73
N GLY A 335 -9.87 -10.80 52.98
CA GLY A 335 -8.45 -10.92 53.30
C GLY A 335 -8.04 -10.13 54.54
N PHE A 336 -6.74 -10.13 54.84
CA PHE A 336 -6.17 -9.29 55.88
C PHE A 336 -5.73 -7.94 55.31
N GLY A 337 -5.86 -6.86 56.08
CA GLY A 337 -5.53 -5.54 55.58
C GLY A 337 -5.91 -4.40 56.52
N PHE A 338 -6.05 -3.22 55.94
CA PHE A 338 -6.18 -1.95 56.66
C PHE A 338 -7.54 -1.31 56.33
N PRO A 339 -8.54 -1.41 57.23
CA PRO A 339 -9.84 -0.78 57.02
C PRO A 339 -9.74 0.76 56.95
N LYS A 340 -8.78 1.37 57.66
CA LYS A 340 -8.54 2.82 57.65
C LYS A 340 -7.20 3.14 56.98
N PHE A 341 -7.03 2.77 55.71
CA PHE A 341 -5.74 2.93 55.04
C PHE A 341 -5.43 4.39 54.67
N ILE A 342 -6.37 5.10 54.06
CA ILE A 342 -6.26 6.55 53.81
C ILE A 342 -7.63 7.22 53.92
N SER A 343 -7.71 8.36 54.60
CA SER A 343 -8.98 9.09 54.72
C SER A 343 -9.38 9.74 53.39
N HIS A 344 -10.68 9.84 53.13
CA HIS A 344 -11.19 10.57 51.95
C HIS A 344 -10.77 12.04 51.95
N GLU A 345 -10.63 12.64 53.14
CA GLU A 345 -10.12 13.99 53.31
C GLU A 345 -8.69 14.13 52.79
N MET A 346 -7.78 13.24 53.20
CA MET A 346 -6.38 13.26 52.73
C MET A 346 -6.29 12.95 51.23
N LEU A 347 -7.11 12.00 50.76
CA LEU A 347 -7.19 11.60 49.36
C LEU A 347 -7.63 12.75 48.44
N THR A 348 -8.51 13.63 48.92
CA THR A 348 -9.02 14.80 48.17
C THR A 348 -8.08 16.00 48.26
N ARG A 349 -7.40 16.19 49.40
CA ARG A 349 -6.50 17.34 49.62
C ARG A 349 -5.17 17.23 48.87
N ARG A 350 -4.74 16.03 48.49
CA ARG A 350 -3.45 15.77 47.86
C ARG A 350 -3.63 15.08 46.51
N SER A 351 -2.56 15.06 45.71
CA SER A 351 -2.60 14.56 44.33
C SER A 351 -2.57 13.03 44.22
N PHE A 352 -3.34 12.30 45.03
CA PHE A 352 -3.46 10.84 44.95
C PHE A 352 -4.28 10.39 43.73
N ILE A 353 -5.31 11.17 43.37
CA ILE A 353 -6.12 10.95 42.17
C ILE A 353 -5.69 11.97 41.11
N LYS A 354 -5.32 11.49 39.93
CA LYS A 354 -5.03 12.32 38.76
C LYS A 354 -5.51 11.61 37.52
N ASP A 355 -6.07 12.37 36.56
CA ASP A 355 -6.62 11.82 35.31
C ASP A 355 -7.59 10.64 35.57
N ASP A 356 -8.48 10.84 36.54
CA ASP A 356 -9.46 9.87 37.04
C ASP A 356 -8.87 8.49 37.41
N THR A 357 -7.62 8.49 37.88
CA THR A 357 -6.84 7.29 38.15
C THR A 357 -6.11 7.36 39.49
N VAL A 358 -5.98 6.21 40.16
CA VAL A 358 -5.16 5.98 41.36
C VAL A 358 -4.21 4.80 41.15
N PHE A 359 -3.04 4.83 41.80
CA PHE A 359 -2.05 3.75 41.76
C PHE A 359 -1.78 3.18 43.15
N LEU A 360 -2.11 1.91 43.35
CA LEU A 360 -1.78 1.15 44.56
C LEU A 360 -0.66 0.16 44.23
N ARG A 361 0.43 0.19 44.99
CA ARG A 361 1.46 -0.86 44.95
C ARG A 361 1.27 -1.82 46.12
N VAL A 362 1.39 -3.10 45.84
CA VAL A 362 1.56 -4.15 46.86
C VAL A 362 2.91 -4.80 46.61
N LYS A 363 3.80 -4.72 47.60
CA LYS A 363 5.14 -5.33 47.53
C LYS A 363 5.26 -6.41 48.60
N VAL A 364 5.76 -7.57 48.20
CA VAL A 364 6.08 -8.68 49.10
C VAL A 364 7.59 -8.77 49.25
N ASP A 365 8.06 -8.83 50.49
CA ASP A 365 9.48 -8.93 50.83
C ASP A 365 9.76 -10.26 51.55
N PRO A 366 10.39 -11.24 50.88
CA PRO A 366 10.68 -12.54 51.49
C PRO A 366 11.84 -12.50 52.49
N SER A 367 12.61 -11.40 52.55
CA SER A 367 13.73 -11.25 53.49
C SER A 367 13.30 -10.84 54.90
N LYS A 368 12.06 -10.32 55.03
CA LYS A 368 11.47 -9.86 56.28
C LYS A 368 10.38 -10.83 56.71
N ILE A 369 10.79 -11.86 57.45
CA ILE A 369 9.89 -12.87 58.03
C ILE A 369 9.94 -12.78 59.56
N VAL A 370 8.87 -13.17 60.25
CA VAL A 370 8.95 -13.42 61.69
C VAL A 370 9.90 -14.61 61.88
N ALA A 371 10.97 -14.42 62.66
CA ALA A 371 11.82 -15.53 63.06
C ALA A 371 10.97 -16.48 63.92
N VAL A 372 10.78 -17.70 63.45
CA VAL A 372 10.12 -18.78 64.20
C VAL A 372 11.16 -19.50 65.05
#